data_AF-X6HWJ8-F1
#
_entry.id   AF-X6HWJ8-F1
#
_cell.length_a   1.000
_cell.length_b   1.000
_cell.length_c   1.000
_cell.angle_alpha   90.00
_cell.angle_beta   90.00
_cell.angle_gamma   90.00
#
_symmetry.space_group_name_H-M   'P 1'
#
loop_
_entity.id
_entity.type
_entity.pdbx_description
1 polymer ?
#
loop_
_entity_poly.entity_id
_entity_poly.type
_entity_poly.pdbx_seq_one_letter_code
_entity_poly.pdbx_strand_id
1 'polypeptide(L)' 'MAGGDHEGDKAALRESPKFRLGRMTRVTVPRHVFDFITKVGRIDHAGALAMLQRHMGDREAVFSELMARPER' A
#
# COMPACT_ATOMS: atom_id res chain seq x y z
N MET A 1 -54.57 19.71 -28.41
CA MET A 1 -53.47 20.16 -27.53
C MET A 1 -52.91 18.90 -26.88
N ALA A 2 -51.91 18.25 -27.50
CA ALA A 2 -50.49 18.60 -27.59
C ALA A 2 -49.71 18.11 -26.36
N GLY A 3 -48.71 17.27 -26.62
CA GLY A 3 -47.70 16.78 -25.67
C GLY A 3 -47.71 15.25 -25.59
N GLY A 4 -46.88 14.50 -26.30
CA GLY A 4 -45.59 14.82 -26.89
C GLY A 4 -44.56 13.86 -26.32
N ASP A 5 -44.20 12.89 -27.15
CA ASP A 5 -43.19 11.87 -27.00
C ASP A 5 -41.83 12.45 -26.54
N HIS A 6 -41.13 11.75 -25.65
CA HIS A 6 -39.67 11.73 -25.57
C HIS A 6 -39.21 10.55 -24.68
N GLU A 7 -39.21 9.34 -25.25
CA GLU A 7 -38.35 8.26 -24.76
C GLU A 7 -36.94 8.55 -25.28
N GLY A 8 -36.26 9.44 -24.55
CA GLY A 8 -34.93 9.91 -24.84
C GLY A 8 -33.90 9.23 -23.95
N ASP A 9 -32.95 8.61 -24.64
CA ASP A 9 -31.55 8.49 -24.26
C ASP A 9 -31.09 7.27 -23.44
N LYS A 10 -30.45 6.36 -24.20
CA LYS A 10 -29.44 5.41 -23.75
C LYS A 10 -28.35 6.11 -22.92
N ALA A 11 -28.47 6.11 -21.61
CA ALA A 11 -27.31 6.27 -20.74
C ALA A 11 -26.68 4.89 -20.47
N ALA A 12 -25.85 4.43 -21.42
CA ALA A 12 -24.91 3.36 -21.17
C ALA A 12 -23.97 3.78 -20.02
N LEU A 13 -24.28 3.35 -18.80
CA LEU A 13 -23.32 3.36 -17.70
C LEU A 13 -22.21 2.35 -18.04
N ARG A 14 -21.26 2.77 -18.88
CA ARG A 14 -19.91 2.24 -18.85
C ARG A 14 -19.33 2.63 -17.51
N GLU A 15 -19.61 1.84 -16.47
CA GLU A 15 -18.83 1.89 -15.25
C GLU A 15 -17.37 1.67 -15.66
N SER A 16 -16.62 2.77 -15.60
CA SER A 16 -15.19 2.75 -15.85
C SER A 16 -14.55 1.77 -14.88
N PRO A 17 -13.55 0.95 -15.29
CA PRO A 17 -12.84 0.11 -14.36
C PRO A 17 -12.25 1.01 -13.28
N LYS A 18 -12.86 0.98 -12.10
CA LYS A 18 -12.35 1.61 -10.88
C LYS A 18 -11.02 0.92 -10.63
N PHE A 19 -9.93 1.56 -11.06
CA PHE A 19 -8.59 1.20 -10.62
C PHE A 19 -8.57 1.40 -9.12
N ARG A 20 -8.96 0.35 -8.38
CA ARG A 20 -8.64 0.18 -6.97
C ARG A 20 -7.13 -0.01 -6.92
N LEU A 21 -6.40 1.08 -7.07
CA LEU A 21 -5.03 1.17 -6.63
C LEU A 21 -5.11 0.95 -5.12
N GLY A 22 -4.84 -0.30 -4.72
CA GLY A 22 -4.96 -0.75 -3.34
C GLY A 22 -4.27 0.26 -2.44
N ARG A 23 -4.92 0.59 -1.31
CA ARG A 23 -4.36 1.43 -0.25
C ARG A 23 -2.88 1.09 -0.10
N MET A 24 -1.99 1.93 -0.62
CA MET A 24 -0.62 1.96 -0.17
C MET A 24 -0.74 2.44 1.27
N THR A 25 -0.76 1.50 2.21
CA THR A 25 -0.75 1.80 3.63
C THR A 25 0.47 2.68 3.86
N ARG A 26 0.25 3.97 4.09
CA ARG A 26 1.31 4.95 4.22
C ARG A 26 1.98 4.72 5.58
N VAL A 27 2.93 3.79 5.60
CA VAL A 27 3.69 3.46 6.79
C VAL A 27 4.63 4.63 7.08
N THR A 28 4.37 5.32 8.18
CA THR A 28 5.21 6.43 8.64
C THR A 28 6.08 5.93 9.77
N VAL A 29 7.39 5.92 9.57
CA VAL A 29 8.36 5.58 10.61
C VAL A 29 9.40 6.67 10.77
N PRO A 30 9.97 6.84 11.98
CA PRO A 30 11.11 7.72 12.16
C PRO A 30 12.30 7.29 11.30
N ARG A 31 13.02 8.27 10.71
CA ARG A 31 14.19 7.99 9.86
C ARG A 31 15.24 7.11 10.54
N HIS A 32 15.54 7.35 11.81
CA HIS A 32 16.54 6.56 12.55
C HIS A 32 16.14 5.09 12.68
N VAL A 33 14.84 4.78 12.77
CA VAL A 33 14.33 3.40 12.80
C VAL A 33 14.54 2.76 11.43
N PHE A 34 14.22 3.49 10.36
CA PHE A 34 14.41 3.03 9.00
C PHE A 34 15.89 2.74 8.70
N ASP A 35 16.79 3.68 9.04
CA ASP A 35 18.24 3.54 8.92
C ASP A 35 18.78 2.35 9.75
N PHE A 36 18.17 2.04 10.90
CA PHE A 36 18.55 0.87 11.69
C PHE A 36 18.16 -0.43 10.98
N ILE A 37 16.96 -0.51 10.42
CA ILE A 37 16.45 -1.70 9.71
C ILE A 37 17.35 -2.05 8.51
N THR A 38 17.75 -1.06 7.71
CA THR A 38 18.64 -1.28 6.56
C THR A 38 20.01 -1.77 7.00
N LYS A 39 20.59 -1.17 8.05
CA LYS A 39 21.92 -1.53 8.58
C LYS A 39 21.94 -2.92 9.21
N VAL A 40 21.02 -3.18 10.14
CA VAL A 40 20.98 -4.45 10.90
C VAL A 40 20.53 -5.59 10.02
N GLY A 41 19.52 -5.37 9.17
CA GLY A 41 19.08 -6.38 8.21
C GLY A 41 20.05 -6.62 7.06
N ARG A 42 21.07 -5.76 6.88
CA ARG A 42 21.93 -5.72 5.69
C ARG A 42 21.09 -5.76 4.39
N ILE A 43 19.98 -5.02 4.38
CA ILE A 43 19.03 -4.92 3.27
C ILE A 43 19.00 -3.51 2.69
N ASP A 44 18.64 -3.40 1.42
CA ASP A 44 18.47 -2.11 0.76
C ASP A 44 17.19 -1.39 1.24
N HIS A 45 17.04 -0.13 0.81
CA HIS A 45 15.90 0.72 1.17
C HIS A 45 14.54 0.12 0.76
N ALA A 46 14.44 -0.49 -0.43
CA ALA A 46 13.20 -1.11 -0.88
C ALA A 46 12.89 -2.36 -0.04
N GLY A 47 13.90 -3.15 0.31
CA GLY A 47 13.77 -4.27 1.25
C GLY A 47 13.25 -3.85 2.63
N ALA A 48 13.82 -2.78 3.19
CA ALA A 48 13.37 -2.23 4.48
C ALA A 48 11.93 -1.68 4.40
N LEU A 49 11.58 -0.98 3.32
CA LEU A 49 10.21 -0.52 3.08
C LEU A 49 9.22 -1.68 2.94
N ALA A 50 9.61 -2.76 2.27
CA ALA A 50 8.76 -3.94 2.12
C ALA A 50 8.51 -4.63 3.47
N MET A 51 9.53 -4.76 4.32
CA MET A 51 9.37 -5.28 5.68
C MET A 51 8.43 -4.40 6.50
N LEU A 52 8.63 -3.09 6.47
CA LEU A 52 7.77 -2.13 7.17
C LEU A 52 6.32 -2.19 6.68
N GLN A 53 6.10 -2.31 5.37
CA GLN A 53 4.75 -2.44 4.81
C GLN A 53 4.09 -3.77 5.19
N ARG A 54 4.84 -4.88 5.16
CA ARG A 54 4.38 -6.21 5.56
C ARG A 54 3.85 -6.21 6.99
N HIS A 55 4.55 -5.51 7.89
CA HIS A 55 4.20 -5.40 9.30
C HIS A 55 3.36 -4.15 9.63
N MET A 56 2.81 -3.46 8.62
CA MET A 56 2.00 -2.24 8.78
C MET A 56 2.67 -1.13 9.63
N GLY A 57 4.01 -1.07 9.64
CA GLY A 57 4.77 -0.13 10.46
C GLY A 57 5.01 -0.57 11.90
N ASP A 58 4.61 -1.79 12.27
CA ASP A 58 4.92 -2.36 13.57
C ASP A 58 6.43 -2.61 13.69
N ARG A 59 7.07 -1.80 14.54
CA ARG A 59 8.52 -1.81 14.70
C ARG A 59 8.99 -3.06 15.43
N GLU A 60 8.24 -3.52 16.42
CA GLU A 60 8.63 -4.67 17.24
C GLU A 60 8.57 -5.97 16.42
N ALA A 61 7.54 -6.12 15.58
CA ALA A 61 7.43 -7.25 14.66
C ALA A 61 8.58 -7.25 13.62
N VAL A 62 8.94 -6.08 13.09
CA VAL A 62 10.07 -5.93 12.16
C VAL A 62 11.40 -6.29 12.84
N PHE A 63 11.65 -5.79 14.05
CA PHE A 63 12.87 -6.13 14.78
C PHE A 63 12.93 -7.61 15.15
N SER A 64 11.80 -8.20 15.56
CA SER A 64 11.71 -9.62 15.85
C SER A 64 12.01 -10.46 14.60
N GLU A 65 11.48 -10.09 13.43
CA GLU A 65 11.81 -10.77 12.17
C GLU A 65 13.29 -10.61 11.82
N LEU A 66 13.88 -9.42 12.01
CA LEU A 66 15.31 -9.18 11.75
C LEU A 66 16.21 -10.04 12.63
N MET A 67 15.90 -10.15 13.92
CA MET A 67 16.69 -10.95 14.88
C MET A 67 16.48 -12.46 14.69
N ALA A 68 15.32 -12.87 14.16
CA ALA A 68 15.03 -14.27 13.86
C ALA A 68 15.71 -14.77 12.56
N ARG A 69 16.30 -13.88 11.76
CA ARG A 69 17.07 -14.29 10.58
C ARG A 69 18.45 -14.81 11.02
N PRO A 70 18.75 -16.10 10.82
CA PRO A 70 20.11 -16.59 11.06
C PRO A 70 21.07 -15.88 10.11
N GLU A 71 22.26 -15.49 10.61
CA GLU A 71 23.35 -14.97 9.79
C GLU A 71 23.55 -15.91 8.58
N ARG A 72 23.24 -15.40 7.39
CA ARG A 72 23.55 -16.06 6.11
C ARG A 72 24.96 -15.71 5.68
#